data_AF-A0AA90H0B3-F1
#
_entry.id   AF-A0AA90H0B3-F1
#
_cell.length_a   1.000
_cell.length_b   1.000
_cell.length_c   1.000
_cell.angle_alpha   90.00
_cell.angle_beta   90.00
_cell.angle_gamma   90.00
#
_symmetry.space_group_name_H-M   'P 1'
#
loop_
_entity.id
_entity.type
_entity.pdbx_description
1 polymer ?
#
loop_
_entity_poly.entity_id
_entity_poly.type
_entity_poly.pdbx_seq_one_letter_code
_entity_poly.pdbx_strand_id
1 'polypeptide(L)'
;MSFRPSRYLRAVRTRAVPGRLGRNTVLTVSWLAVLAIGSTASASGLTGGGTALGGSHAVHDTRATSAVGAIFHGTVSSSGDHFCSAGVVDSPQGDMIVTAAHCLSGSTAGLSFVPGYHDGRAPYGVWRLGDVTLDPRWTRDQDPDADVAFATVLPLGGRRLQDVVGGFGLETDHAPSATIRLTGYPSDADAPLTCVNRITAYSATQLRIVCAAYSGGTSGSPWVTRQNTVMGVIGGYEQGGDTPDVSYSAVFGDAVATLYQDAVTQDPANRS
;
A
#
# COMPACT_ATOMS: atom_id res chain seq x y z
N MET A 1 37.42 53.26 -1.48
CA MET A 1 36.55 54.46 -1.53
C MET A 1 35.15 53.99 -1.13
N SER A 2 34.81 53.97 0.17
CA SER A 2 34.21 55.06 0.97
C SER A 2 33.01 55.72 0.29
N PHE A 3 31.77 55.40 0.73
CA PHE A 3 30.87 56.33 1.44
C PHE A 3 29.52 55.64 1.78
N ARG A 4 29.15 55.64 3.07
CA ARG A 4 27.78 55.47 3.64
C ARG A 4 27.12 56.89 3.72
N PRO A 5 25.96 57.13 4.38
CA PRO A 5 24.59 56.57 4.34
C PRO A 5 23.48 57.67 4.30
N SER A 6 22.17 57.35 4.32
CA SER A 6 21.10 58.09 5.05
C SER A 6 19.74 57.36 4.93
N ARG A 7 19.18 56.73 5.98
CA ARG A 7 18.22 57.27 7.00
C ARG A 7 16.97 57.98 6.43
N TYR A 8 15.81 57.36 6.63
CA TYR A 8 14.57 58.07 6.96
C TYR A 8 13.85 57.40 8.13
N LEU A 9 13.47 58.25 9.09
CA LEU A 9 12.73 57.98 10.32
C LEU A 9 11.22 58.04 10.05
N ARG A 10 10.41 57.26 10.79
CA ARG A 10 9.38 57.82 11.69
C ARG A 10 8.69 56.75 12.53
N ALA A 11 8.72 56.98 13.84
CA ALA A 11 7.89 56.32 14.83
C ALA A 11 6.53 57.03 14.97
N VAL A 12 5.47 56.28 15.26
CA VAL A 12 4.25 56.83 15.88
C VAL A 12 3.89 55.96 17.07
N ARG A 13 4.02 56.55 18.26
CA ARG A 13 3.42 56.09 19.52
C ARG A 13 2.00 56.64 19.59
N THR A 14 1.04 55.85 20.06
CA THR A 14 -0.21 56.35 20.63
C THR A 14 -0.41 55.82 22.04
N ARG A 15 -0.87 56.73 22.89
CA ARG A 15 -0.90 56.69 24.36
C ARG A 15 -2.10 55.92 24.91
N ALA A 16 -1.91 55.34 26.09
CA ALA A 16 -2.97 54.98 27.03
C ALA A 16 -3.53 56.22 27.77
N VAL A 17 -4.80 56.16 28.19
CA VAL A 17 -5.39 56.97 29.28
C VAL A 17 -6.41 56.10 30.07
N PRO A 18 -6.51 56.24 31.41
CA PRO A 18 -7.22 55.30 32.29
C PRO A 18 -8.60 55.79 32.78
N GLY A 19 -9.37 54.90 33.40
CA GLY A 19 -10.59 55.25 34.16
C GLY A 19 -10.84 54.26 35.30
N ARG A 20 -10.89 54.77 36.54
CA ARG A 20 -11.01 54.05 37.82
C ARG A 20 -12.47 53.87 38.27
N LEU A 21 -12.67 52.78 39.01
CA LEU A 21 -13.53 52.50 40.19
C LEU A 21 -14.98 53.03 40.23
N GLY A 22 -15.91 52.07 40.35
CA GLY A 22 -17.18 52.20 41.06
C GLY A 22 -17.37 51.01 42.00
N ARG A 23 -17.28 51.27 43.31
CA ARG A 23 -17.48 50.34 44.42
C ARG A 23 -18.99 50.29 44.71
N ASN A 24 -19.61 49.12 44.80
CA ASN A 24 -20.89 48.98 45.52
C ASN A 24 -20.97 47.62 46.22
N THR A 25 -21.08 47.72 47.53
CA THR A 25 -21.25 46.67 48.53
C THR A 25 -22.72 46.31 48.63
N VAL A 26 -23.11 45.03 48.53
CA VAL A 26 -24.36 44.53 49.10
C VAL A 26 -24.14 43.14 49.71
N LEU A 27 -24.83 42.93 50.82
CA LEU A 27 -24.69 41.91 51.84
C LEU A 27 -25.17 40.50 51.44
N THR A 28 -24.46 39.50 51.97
CA THR A 28 -24.91 38.21 52.54
C THR A 28 -26.17 37.51 51.99
N VAL A 29 -26.04 36.24 51.61
CA VAL A 29 -26.69 35.09 52.31
C VAL A 29 -25.86 33.83 52.04
N SER A 30 -25.38 33.20 53.10
CA SER A 30 -24.73 31.88 53.08
C SER A 30 -25.72 30.80 52.68
N TRP A 31 -25.41 30.03 51.64
CA TRP A 31 -26.00 28.72 51.38
C TRP A 31 -24.89 27.68 51.38
N LEU A 32 -24.92 26.80 52.37
CA LEU A 32 -24.19 25.54 52.40
C LEU A 32 -24.73 24.65 51.28
N ALA A 33 -23.93 24.44 50.23
CA ALA A 33 -24.11 23.34 49.30
C ALA A 33 -22.81 22.53 49.28
N VAL A 34 -22.83 21.39 49.95
CA VAL A 34 -21.80 20.35 49.82
C VAL A 34 -21.94 19.78 48.41
N LEU A 35 -21.12 20.28 47.48
CA LEU A 35 -20.93 19.66 46.17
C LEU A 35 -19.64 18.85 46.22
N ALA A 36 -19.80 17.55 46.49
CA ALA A 36 -18.81 16.56 46.11
C ALA A 36 -18.70 16.58 44.58
N ILE A 37 -17.77 17.38 44.05
CA ILE A 37 -17.35 17.23 42.67
C ILE A 37 -16.45 15.99 42.67
N GLY A 38 -17.08 14.84 42.44
CA GLY A 38 -16.36 13.63 42.07
C GLY A 38 -15.51 13.97 40.86
N SER A 39 -14.19 13.80 40.99
CA SER A 39 -13.27 13.80 39.86
C SER A 39 -13.71 12.67 38.94
N THR A 40 -14.54 12.96 37.94
CA THR A 40 -14.71 12.07 36.80
C THR A 40 -13.39 12.13 36.05
N ALA A 41 -12.47 11.25 36.42
CA ALA A 41 -11.45 10.81 35.51
C ALA A 41 -12.21 10.33 34.27
N SER A 42 -12.17 11.12 33.21
CA SER A 42 -12.58 10.66 31.89
C SER A 42 -11.64 9.50 31.58
N ALA A 43 -12.09 8.28 31.86
CA ALA A 43 -11.59 7.11 31.20
C ALA A 43 -11.91 7.33 29.73
N SER A 44 -10.97 7.92 29.00
CA SER A 44 -10.94 7.81 27.55
C SER A 44 -10.89 6.32 27.28
N GLY A 45 -12.08 5.75 27.07
CA GLY A 45 -12.24 4.36 26.70
C GLY A 45 -11.34 4.11 25.51
N LEU A 46 -10.53 3.07 25.61
CA LEU A 46 -9.97 2.38 24.47
C LEU A 46 -11.16 1.84 23.68
N THR A 47 -11.79 2.69 22.86
CA THR A 47 -12.64 2.23 21.78
C THR A 47 -11.68 1.57 20.80
N GLY A 48 -11.63 0.24 20.83
CA GLY A 48 -10.91 -0.56 19.86
C GLY A 48 -11.27 -0.06 18.46
N GLY A 49 -10.29 0.51 17.78
CA GLY A 49 -10.43 1.00 16.41
C GLY A 49 -10.69 -0.19 15.50
N GLY A 50 -11.95 -0.53 15.28
CA GLY A 50 -12.33 -1.31 14.11
C GLY A 50 -11.96 -0.47 12.89
N THR A 51 -10.96 -0.91 12.13
CA THR A 51 -10.65 -0.34 10.82
C THR A 51 -11.94 -0.29 9.99
N ALA A 52 -12.40 0.92 9.67
CA ALA A 52 -13.56 1.11 8.81
C ALA A 52 -13.29 0.44 7.46
N LEU A 53 -14.22 -0.41 7.01
CA LEU A 53 -14.08 -1.09 5.72
C LEU A 53 -14.09 -0.05 4.58
N GLY A 54 -13.27 -0.30 3.56
CA GLY A 54 -13.19 0.54 2.35
C GLY A 54 -12.38 1.83 2.51
N GLY A 55 -11.98 2.19 3.74
CA GLY A 55 -11.10 3.33 3.99
C GLY A 55 -9.63 2.98 3.72
N SER A 56 -9.02 3.68 2.77
CA SER A 56 -7.59 3.58 2.49
C SER A 56 -6.78 4.50 3.40
N HIS A 57 -5.65 4.02 3.87
CA HIS A 57 -4.71 4.80 4.65
C HIS A 57 -3.27 4.40 4.33
N ALA A 58 -2.35 5.36 4.45
CA ALA A 58 -0.93 5.06 4.36
C ALA A 58 -0.53 4.11 5.50
N VAL A 59 0.28 3.11 5.18
CA VAL A 59 0.85 2.19 6.16
C VAL A 59 2.36 2.17 5.99
N HIS A 60 3.08 2.19 7.11
CA HIS A 60 4.52 1.96 7.09
C HIS A 60 4.79 0.47 7.34
N ASP A 61 5.91 -0.01 6.81
CA ASP A 61 6.39 -1.38 6.92
C ASP A 61 5.99 -2.09 8.23
N THR A 62 5.01 -2.98 8.11
CA THR A 62 4.67 -3.94 9.15
C THR A 62 5.00 -5.33 8.63
N ARG A 63 5.18 -6.29 9.55
CA ARG A 63 5.30 -7.70 9.18
C ARG A 63 4.12 -8.21 8.32
N ALA A 64 2.95 -7.56 8.39
CA ALA A 64 1.78 -7.92 7.60
C ALA A 64 1.80 -7.38 6.16
N THR A 65 2.71 -6.46 5.86
CA THR A 65 2.89 -5.80 4.55
C THR A 65 4.31 -5.93 4.00
N SER A 66 5.25 -6.52 4.73
CA SER A 66 6.66 -6.69 4.33
C SER A 66 6.81 -7.53 3.05
N ALA A 67 5.91 -8.49 2.81
CA ALA A 67 5.86 -9.30 1.59
C ALA A 67 5.19 -8.57 0.41
N VAL A 68 4.82 -7.29 0.54
CA VAL A 68 4.28 -6.46 -0.53
C VAL A 68 5.28 -5.36 -0.87
N GLY A 69 5.57 -5.17 -2.15
CA GLY A 69 6.59 -4.23 -2.59
C GLY A 69 6.22 -3.50 -3.88
N ALA A 70 7.00 -2.46 -4.16
CA ALA A 70 6.92 -1.69 -5.38
C ALA A 70 7.91 -2.23 -6.43
N ILE A 71 7.54 -2.14 -7.70
CA ILE A 71 8.39 -2.47 -8.85
C ILE A 71 8.89 -1.17 -9.47
N PHE A 72 10.21 -1.07 -9.63
CA PHE A 72 10.92 0.08 -10.16
C PHE A 72 11.60 -0.23 -11.49
N HIS A 73 11.74 0.81 -12.32
CA HIS A 73 12.76 0.84 -13.35
C HIS A 73 14.13 1.16 -12.72
N GLY A 74 15.11 0.29 -12.89
CA GLY A 74 16.48 0.47 -12.42
C GLY A 74 16.68 0.24 -10.92
N THR A 75 17.75 0.84 -10.39
CA THR A 75 18.04 0.90 -8.96
C THR A 75 17.30 2.08 -8.33
N VAL A 76 16.73 1.87 -7.14
CA VAL A 76 16.09 2.93 -6.34
C VAL A 76 17.13 4.01 -6.03
N SER A 77 17.12 5.11 -6.78
CA SER A 77 18.09 6.20 -6.64
C SER A 77 17.49 7.46 -6.01
N SER A 78 16.16 7.59 -6.03
CA SER A 78 15.35 8.57 -5.31
C SER A 78 13.89 8.11 -5.24
N SER A 79 13.08 8.82 -4.46
CA SER A 79 11.61 8.74 -4.50
C SER A 79 11.07 8.86 -5.93
N GLY A 80 10.11 8.02 -6.31
CA GLY A 80 9.21 8.32 -7.44
C GLY A 80 9.42 7.61 -8.79
N ASP A 81 10.06 6.45 -8.86
CA ASP A 81 10.22 5.68 -10.12
C ASP A 81 9.54 4.30 -10.11
N HIS A 82 8.69 4.02 -9.11
CA HIS A 82 7.88 2.80 -9.12
C HIS A 82 6.65 2.98 -10.01
N PHE A 83 6.33 1.93 -10.75
CA PHE A 83 5.24 1.94 -11.74
C PHE A 83 4.24 0.81 -11.54
N CYS A 84 4.57 -0.17 -10.69
CA CYS A 84 3.72 -1.29 -10.32
C CYS A 84 3.99 -1.72 -8.87
N SER A 85 3.15 -2.63 -8.40
CA SER A 85 3.22 -3.31 -7.11
C SER A 85 3.28 -4.83 -7.32
N ALA A 86 3.71 -5.56 -6.30
CA ALA A 86 3.71 -7.03 -6.31
C ALA A 86 3.65 -7.60 -4.90
N GLY A 87 3.22 -8.87 -4.80
CA GLY A 87 3.28 -9.67 -3.58
C GLY A 87 4.26 -10.83 -3.71
N VAL A 88 4.98 -11.16 -2.63
CA VAL A 88 5.79 -12.39 -2.57
C VAL A 88 4.86 -13.57 -2.35
N VAL A 89 4.95 -14.59 -3.20
CA VAL A 89 4.19 -15.84 -3.06
C VAL A 89 5.15 -16.96 -2.67
N ASP A 90 4.69 -17.85 -1.79
CA ASP A 90 5.44 -19.02 -1.37
C ASP A 90 5.87 -19.82 -2.60
N SER A 91 7.14 -20.23 -2.66
CA SER A 91 7.70 -21.01 -3.77
C SER A 91 8.79 -21.94 -3.26
N PRO A 92 9.07 -23.07 -3.95
CA PRO A 92 10.09 -24.02 -3.50
C PRO A 92 11.47 -23.38 -3.25
N GLN A 93 11.82 -22.38 -4.07
CA GLN A 93 13.11 -21.70 -4.00
C GLN A 93 13.08 -20.37 -3.24
N GLY A 94 11.93 -19.98 -2.69
CA GLY A 94 11.86 -18.85 -1.78
C GLY A 94 12.02 -17.48 -2.45
N ASP A 95 11.70 -17.36 -3.73
CA ASP A 95 12.14 -16.27 -4.60
C ASP A 95 11.08 -15.79 -5.62
N MET A 96 9.82 -16.17 -5.44
CA MET A 96 8.75 -15.85 -6.40
C MET A 96 7.91 -14.64 -5.97
N ILE A 97 7.55 -13.80 -6.93
CA ILE A 97 6.52 -12.76 -6.78
C ILE A 97 5.35 -13.00 -7.74
N VAL A 98 4.17 -12.49 -7.37
CA VAL A 98 2.98 -12.35 -8.24
C VAL A 98 2.67 -10.88 -8.45
N THR A 99 2.31 -10.53 -9.69
CA THR A 99 1.91 -9.17 -10.10
C THR A 99 0.96 -9.24 -11.30
N ALA A 100 0.56 -8.11 -11.86
CA ALA A 100 -0.23 -8.06 -13.08
C ALA A 100 0.66 -8.30 -14.31
N ALA A 101 0.14 -8.93 -15.36
CA ALA A 101 0.93 -9.22 -16.54
C ALA A 101 1.32 -7.96 -17.31
N HIS A 102 0.47 -6.94 -17.32
CA HIS A 102 0.81 -5.65 -17.93
C HIS A 102 2.02 -4.96 -17.27
N CYS A 103 2.32 -5.26 -16.00
CA CYS A 103 3.52 -4.76 -15.33
C CYS A 103 4.81 -5.34 -15.90
N LEU A 104 4.78 -6.57 -16.42
CA LEU A 104 5.96 -7.33 -16.83
C LEU A 104 5.95 -7.75 -18.31
N SER A 105 5.12 -7.10 -19.12
CA SER A 105 4.97 -7.43 -20.56
C SER A 105 6.18 -7.06 -21.42
N GLY A 106 7.17 -6.37 -20.86
CA GLY A 106 8.41 -5.98 -21.51
C GLY A 106 9.62 -6.76 -20.98
N SER A 107 10.82 -6.27 -21.30
CA SER A 107 12.04 -6.83 -20.71
C SER A 107 12.09 -6.56 -19.20
N THR A 108 12.45 -7.57 -18.42
CA THR A 108 12.79 -7.40 -16.99
C THR A 108 14.19 -6.87 -16.76
N ALA A 109 14.99 -6.68 -17.82
CA ALA A 109 16.34 -6.15 -17.70
C ALA A 109 16.29 -4.76 -17.06
N GLY A 110 16.87 -4.67 -15.86
CA GLY A 110 16.89 -3.44 -15.08
C GLY A 110 15.67 -3.25 -14.18
N LEU A 111 14.70 -4.16 -14.11
CA LEU A 111 13.61 -4.04 -13.14
C LEU A 111 14.04 -4.53 -11.75
N SER A 112 13.52 -3.85 -10.72
CA SER A 112 13.74 -4.22 -9.32
C SER A 112 12.44 -4.28 -8.53
N PHE A 113 12.31 -5.27 -7.65
CA PHE A 113 11.28 -5.37 -6.62
C PHE A 113 11.83 -4.87 -5.28
N VAL A 114 11.04 -4.04 -4.60
CA VAL A 114 11.43 -3.39 -3.34
C VAL A 114 10.35 -3.63 -2.30
N PRO A 115 10.46 -4.73 -1.54
CA PRO A 115 9.49 -5.06 -0.49
C PRO A 115 9.52 -4.01 0.61
N GLY A 116 8.35 -3.66 1.12
CA GLY A 116 8.19 -2.70 2.22
C GLY A 116 8.70 -1.29 1.92
N TYR A 117 8.81 -0.89 0.64
CA TYR A 117 9.23 0.46 0.27
C TYR A 117 8.40 1.51 1.03
N HIS A 118 9.03 2.58 1.52
CA HIS A 118 8.31 3.74 2.06
C HIS A 118 9.27 4.90 2.26
N ASP A 119 8.81 6.13 2.04
CA ASP A 119 9.53 7.37 2.33
C ASP A 119 10.94 7.38 1.71
N GLY A 120 11.08 6.85 0.49
CA GLY A 120 12.36 6.73 -0.21
C GLY A 120 13.29 5.63 0.34
N ARG A 121 12.80 4.74 1.21
CA ARG A 121 13.58 3.68 1.87
C ARG A 121 13.23 2.31 1.31
N ALA A 122 14.26 1.46 1.21
CA ALA A 122 14.15 0.04 0.87
C ALA A 122 14.58 -0.81 2.09
N PRO A 123 13.72 -0.95 3.13
CA PRO A 123 14.10 -1.57 4.40
C PRO A 123 14.56 -3.02 4.26
N TYR A 124 14.04 -3.73 3.25
CA TYR A 124 14.40 -5.12 2.96
C TYR A 124 15.30 -5.27 1.73
N GLY A 125 15.88 -4.17 1.24
CA GLY A 125 16.77 -4.16 0.08
C GLY A 125 16.06 -3.99 -1.26
N VAL A 126 16.86 -3.88 -2.31
CA VAL A 126 16.44 -3.73 -3.70
C VAL A 126 16.80 -5.02 -4.44
N TRP A 127 15.79 -5.74 -4.92
CA TRP A 127 15.94 -7.08 -5.47
C TRP A 127 15.72 -7.06 -6.97
N ARG A 128 16.68 -7.58 -7.74
CA ARG A 128 16.54 -7.62 -9.20
C ARG A 128 15.55 -8.71 -9.60
N LEU A 129 14.68 -8.40 -10.55
CA LEU A 129 13.82 -9.42 -11.16
C LEU A 129 14.64 -10.34 -12.08
N GLY A 130 14.25 -11.61 -12.11
CA GLY A 130 14.78 -12.66 -12.96
C GLY A 130 13.84 -12.96 -14.13
N ASP A 131 13.54 -14.25 -14.27
CA ASP A 131 12.66 -14.78 -15.31
C ASP A 131 11.20 -14.43 -15.01
N VAL A 132 10.40 -14.24 -16.07
CA VAL A 132 8.96 -13.96 -15.99
C VAL A 132 8.20 -15.04 -16.72
N THR A 133 7.11 -15.47 -16.10
CA THR A 133 6.15 -16.38 -16.69
C THR A 133 4.83 -15.64 -16.89
N LEU A 134 4.44 -15.50 -18.17
CA LEU A 134 3.22 -14.84 -18.63
C LEU A 134 2.27 -15.87 -19.26
N ASP A 135 0.97 -15.69 -19.04
CA ASP A 135 -0.05 -16.50 -19.73
C ASP A 135 -0.02 -16.18 -21.25
N PRO A 136 0.00 -17.18 -22.14
CA PRO A 136 -0.05 -16.96 -23.59
C PRO A 136 -1.26 -16.14 -24.07
N ARG A 137 -2.39 -16.19 -23.37
CA ARG A 137 -3.58 -15.38 -23.70
C ARG A 137 -3.30 -13.89 -23.49
N TRP A 138 -2.49 -13.55 -22.48
CA TRP A 138 -2.04 -12.18 -22.27
C TRP A 138 -1.09 -11.72 -23.39
N THR A 139 -0.08 -12.53 -23.71
CA THR A 139 0.92 -12.12 -24.71
C THR A 139 0.37 -12.04 -26.14
N ARG A 140 -0.68 -12.83 -26.45
CA ARG A 140 -1.33 -12.83 -27.76
C ARG A 140 -2.36 -11.71 -27.92
N ASP A 141 -3.27 -11.57 -26.95
CA ASP A 141 -4.47 -10.74 -27.10
C ASP A 141 -4.67 -9.71 -25.98
N GLN A 142 -3.77 -9.65 -24.99
CA GLN A 142 -3.96 -8.89 -23.75
C GLN A 142 -5.29 -9.23 -23.06
N ASP A 143 -5.62 -10.54 -23.02
CA ASP A 143 -6.82 -11.05 -22.37
C ASP A 143 -6.89 -10.59 -20.89
N PRO A 144 -7.90 -9.80 -20.48
CA PRO A 144 -8.07 -9.36 -19.10
C PRO A 144 -8.19 -10.53 -18.10
N ASP A 145 -8.65 -11.70 -18.52
CA ASP A 145 -8.72 -12.89 -17.65
C ASP A 145 -7.35 -13.58 -17.48
N ALA A 146 -6.31 -13.02 -18.10
CA ALA A 146 -4.93 -13.50 -18.10
C ALA A 146 -3.93 -12.43 -17.62
N ASP A 147 -4.40 -11.31 -17.07
CA ASP A 147 -3.55 -10.21 -16.57
C ASP A 147 -2.92 -10.53 -15.20
N VAL A 148 -2.19 -11.63 -15.15
CA VAL A 148 -1.46 -12.13 -13.98
C VAL A 148 -0.10 -12.65 -14.45
N ALA A 149 0.95 -12.34 -13.71
CA ALA A 149 2.30 -12.82 -13.98
C ALA A 149 3.01 -13.26 -12.71
N PHE A 150 3.92 -14.21 -12.89
CA PHE A 150 4.88 -14.60 -11.88
C PHE A 150 6.29 -14.24 -12.34
N ALA A 151 7.15 -13.86 -11.41
CA ALA A 151 8.55 -13.60 -11.69
C ALA A 151 9.45 -14.12 -10.57
N THR A 152 10.59 -14.69 -10.94
CA THR A 152 11.65 -15.00 -9.99
C THR A 152 12.40 -13.74 -9.58
N VAL A 153 13.01 -13.78 -8.40
CA VAL A 153 13.74 -12.67 -7.81
C VAL A 153 15.15 -13.13 -7.46
N LEU A 154 16.15 -12.45 -8.02
CA LEU A 154 17.55 -12.84 -7.82
C LEU A 154 17.96 -12.65 -6.35
N PRO A 155 18.82 -13.53 -5.81
CA PRO A 155 19.25 -13.45 -4.42
C PRO A 155 20.03 -12.16 -4.15
N LEU A 156 19.81 -11.57 -2.98
CA LEU A 156 20.49 -10.36 -2.53
C LEU A 156 21.48 -10.72 -1.42
N GLY A 157 22.77 -10.56 -1.69
CA GLY A 157 23.82 -10.87 -0.71
C GLY A 157 23.80 -12.33 -0.23
N GLY A 158 23.42 -13.27 -1.11
CA GLY A 158 23.30 -14.69 -0.79
C GLY A 158 22.03 -15.08 -0.02
N ARG A 159 21.11 -14.15 0.25
CA ARG A 159 19.81 -14.41 0.88
C ARG A 159 18.72 -14.57 -0.18
N ARG A 160 17.74 -15.43 0.10
CA ARG A 160 16.52 -15.58 -0.71
C ARG A 160 15.44 -14.64 -0.18
N LEU A 161 14.53 -14.23 -1.05
CA LEU A 161 13.53 -13.21 -0.76
C LEU A 161 12.61 -13.59 0.41
N GLN A 162 12.04 -14.79 0.38
CA GLN A 162 11.13 -15.29 1.41
C GLN A 162 11.81 -15.50 2.77
N ASP A 163 13.13 -15.75 2.81
CA ASP A 163 13.90 -15.77 4.05
C ASP A 163 14.01 -14.38 4.71
N VAL A 164 13.69 -13.31 3.98
CA VAL A 164 13.73 -11.92 4.47
C VAL A 164 12.36 -11.41 4.86
N VAL A 165 11.37 -11.59 3.98
CA VAL A 165 10.06 -10.94 4.11
C VAL A 165 8.88 -11.89 4.26
N GLY A 166 9.13 -13.21 4.20
CA GLY A 166 8.10 -14.24 4.10
C GLY A 166 7.45 -14.27 2.72
N GLY A 167 6.37 -15.03 2.62
CA GLY A 167 5.53 -15.13 1.43
C GLY A 167 4.07 -15.34 1.81
N PHE A 168 3.21 -15.19 0.81
CA PHE A 168 1.79 -15.53 0.89
C PHE A 168 1.56 -16.88 0.21
N GLY A 169 0.63 -17.69 0.72
CA GLY A 169 0.13 -18.82 -0.06
C GLY A 169 -0.61 -18.31 -1.31
N LEU A 170 -0.76 -19.16 -2.33
CA LEU A 170 -1.60 -18.88 -3.49
C LEU A 170 -2.94 -19.59 -3.33
N GLU A 171 -4.05 -18.87 -3.52
CA GLU A 171 -5.41 -19.43 -3.44
C GLU A 171 -6.10 -19.27 -4.79
N THR A 172 -6.42 -20.41 -5.43
CA THR A 172 -7.03 -20.48 -6.78
C THR A 172 -8.37 -21.21 -6.81
N ASP A 173 -8.89 -21.57 -5.63
CA ASP A 173 -10.21 -22.17 -5.46
C ASP A 173 -10.93 -21.42 -4.34
N HIS A 174 -11.63 -20.35 -4.71
CA HIS A 174 -12.22 -19.43 -3.74
C HIS A 174 -13.59 -18.92 -4.16
N ALA A 175 -14.43 -18.65 -3.16
CA ALA A 175 -15.68 -17.95 -3.39
C ALA A 175 -15.42 -16.48 -3.76
N PRO A 176 -16.24 -15.85 -4.62
CA PRO A 176 -16.11 -14.43 -5.00
C PRO A 176 -16.57 -13.48 -3.88
N SER A 177 -16.52 -13.92 -2.63
CA SER A 177 -16.97 -13.18 -1.46
C SER A 177 -16.04 -13.45 -0.28
N ALA A 178 -14.93 -12.72 -0.26
CA ALA A 178 -13.95 -12.70 0.81
C ALA A 178 -13.80 -11.27 1.35
N THR A 179 -13.33 -11.13 2.60
CA THR A 179 -12.75 -9.86 3.05
C THR A 179 -11.24 -9.96 2.83
N ILE A 180 -10.69 -9.03 2.07
CA ILE A 180 -9.26 -9.00 1.77
C ILE A 180 -8.64 -7.71 2.27
N ARG A 181 -7.33 -7.75 2.48
CA ARG A 181 -6.45 -6.61 2.61
C ARG A 181 -5.80 -6.37 1.25
N LEU A 182 -5.97 -5.17 0.73
CA LEU A 182 -5.31 -4.67 -0.45
C LEU A 182 -4.20 -3.74 0.03
N THR A 183 -2.96 -3.99 -0.36
CA THR A 183 -1.84 -3.09 -0.10
C THR A 183 -1.13 -2.82 -1.42
N GLY A 184 -0.91 -1.55 -1.75
CA GLY A 184 -0.39 -1.14 -3.04
C GLY A 184 0.38 0.17 -3.00
N TYR A 185 1.13 0.46 -4.06
CA TYR A 185 2.03 1.59 -4.16
C TYR A 185 1.60 2.56 -5.27
N PRO A 186 0.77 3.57 -4.97
CA PRO A 186 0.51 4.67 -5.89
C PRO A 186 1.81 5.34 -6.34
N SER A 187 2.02 5.57 -7.63
CA SER A 187 3.25 6.16 -8.18
C SER A 187 3.42 7.64 -7.82
N ASP A 188 2.33 8.30 -7.44
CA ASP A 188 2.30 9.68 -6.94
C ASP A 188 2.46 9.80 -5.42
N ALA A 189 2.73 8.69 -4.72
CA ALA A 189 2.95 8.65 -3.29
C ALA A 189 4.24 7.91 -2.90
N ASP A 190 4.86 8.33 -1.81
CA ASP A 190 6.08 7.71 -1.27
C ASP A 190 5.81 6.64 -0.21
N ALA A 191 4.55 6.34 0.12
CA ALA A 191 4.17 5.30 1.07
C ALA A 191 3.05 4.42 0.49
N PRO A 192 3.01 3.12 0.82
CA PRO A 192 1.94 2.26 0.35
C PRO A 192 0.61 2.63 1.02
N LEU A 193 -0.47 2.47 0.26
CA LEU A 193 -1.82 2.49 0.78
C LEU A 193 -2.24 1.07 1.18
N THR A 194 -3.03 0.97 2.25
CA THR A 194 -3.75 -0.26 2.57
C THR A 194 -5.23 0.00 2.78
N CYS A 195 -6.04 -0.93 2.31
CA CYS A 195 -7.48 -0.95 2.47
C CYS A 195 -7.93 -2.37 2.82
N VAL A 196 -8.89 -2.49 3.75
CA VAL A 196 -9.57 -3.75 4.01
C VAL A 196 -11.02 -3.60 3.59
N ASN A 197 -11.49 -4.44 2.66
CA ASN A 197 -12.88 -4.46 2.27
C ASN A 197 -13.33 -5.84 1.78
N ARG A 198 -14.65 -6.01 1.62
CA ARG A 198 -15.25 -7.19 1.02
C ARG A 198 -15.21 -7.07 -0.50
N ILE A 199 -14.76 -8.14 -1.17
CA ILE A 199 -14.81 -8.26 -2.62
C ILE A 199 -16.21 -8.71 -3.08
N THR A 200 -16.53 -8.44 -4.34
CA THR A 200 -17.73 -8.91 -5.03
C THR A 200 -17.38 -9.41 -6.42
N ALA A 201 -18.14 -10.37 -6.95
CA ALA A 201 -18.07 -10.70 -8.38
C ALA A 201 -18.46 -9.48 -9.22
N TYR A 202 -17.67 -9.19 -10.26
CA TYR A 202 -18.03 -8.26 -11.33
C TYR A 202 -18.57 -9.02 -12.54
N SER A 203 -17.93 -10.14 -12.88
CA SER A 203 -18.37 -11.11 -13.89
C SER A 203 -18.09 -12.54 -13.40
N ALA A 204 -18.23 -13.53 -14.27
CA ALA A 204 -17.81 -14.90 -13.98
C ALA A 204 -16.28 -15.05 -13.80
N THR A 205 -15.50 -14.14 -14.39
CA THR A 205 -14.03 -14.21 -14.45
C THR A 205 -13.33 -13.02 -13.82
N GLN A 206 -14.08 -12.03 -13.32
CA GLN A 206 -13.55 -10.80 -12.75
C GLN A 206 -14.16 -10.50 -11.38
N LEU A 207 -13.32 -10.05 -10.45
CA LEU A 207 -13.67 -9.59 -9.13
C LEU A 207 -13.56 -8.06 -9.05
N ARG A 208 -14.26 -7.46 -8.09
CA ARG A 208 -14.20 -6.02 -7.80
C ARG A 208 -14.10 -5.77 -6.31
N ILE A 209 -13.35 -4.72 -5.96
CA ILE A 209 -13.28 -4.15 -4.62
C ILE A 209 -13.41 -2.63 -4.67
N VAL A 210 -14.07 -2.04 -3.67
CA VAL A 210 -14.17 -0.59 -3.50
C VAL A 210 -13.18 -0.16 -2.43
N CYS A 211 -12.12 0.52 -2.83
CA CYS A 211 -11.09 1.07 -1.97
C CYS A 211 -10.59 2.37 -2.61
N ALA A 212 -10.66 3.47 -1.88
CA ALA A 212 -10.34 4.78 -2.44
C ALA A 212 -8.83 4.97 -2.70
N ALA A 213 -8.49 5.88 -3.60
CA ALA A 213 -7.12 6.38 -3.82
C ALA A 213 -6.08 5.38 -4.37
N TYR A 214 -6.50 4.28 -5.01
CA TYR A 214 -5.61 3.36 -5.74
C TYR A 214 -5.36 3.88 -7.17
N SER A 215 -4.55 4.94 -7.29
CA SER A 215 -4.13 5.51 -8.58
C SER A 215 -3.08 4.63 -9.30
N GLY A 216 -2.53 5.11 -10.42
CA GLY A 216 -1.47 4.41 -11.16
C GLY A 216 -0.29 4.02 -10.25
N GLY A 217 0.42 2.95 -10.60
CA GLY A 217 1.44 2.33 -9.72
C GLY A 217 0.91 1.19 -8.85
N THR A 218 -0.39 1.19 -8.56
CA THR A 218 -1.01 0.15 -7.73
C THR A 218 -1.29 -1.16 -8.47
N SER A 219 -1.17 -1.20 -9.79
CA SER A 219 -1.23 -2.43 -10.59
C SER A 219 -0.35 -3.54 -10.00
N GLY A 220 -0.86 -4.76 -9.95
CA GLY A 220 -0.18 -5.91 -9.35
C GLY A 220 -0.27 -6.01 -7.83
N SER A 221 -0.94 -5.07 -7.15
CA SER A 221 -1.15 -5.14 -5.69
C SER A 221 -1.91 -6.41 -5.29
N PRO A 222 -1.40 -7.24 -4.36
CA PRO A 222 -2.02 -8.51 -4.02
C PRO A 222 -3.30 -8.33 -3.19
N TRP A 223 -4.31 -9.14 -3.50
CA TRP A 223 -5.55 -9.25 -2.74
C TRP A 223 -5.36 -10.34 -1.69
N VAL A 224 -4.97 -9.93 -0.46
CA VAL A 224 -4.54 -10.85 0.59
C VAL A 224 -5.70 -11.20 1.52
N THR A 225 -6.01 -12.48 1.68
CA THR A 225 -7.07 -12.95 2.58
C THR A 225 -6.65 -12.89 4.05
N ARG A 226 -7.57 -13.23 4.96
CA ARG A 226 -7.25 -13.39 6.39
C ARG A 226 -6.33 -14.58 6.66
N GLN A 227 -6.28 -15.55 5.75
CA GLN A 227 -5.48 -16.77 5.83
C GLN A 227 -4.05 -16.55 5.28
N ASN A 228 -3.70 -15.31 4.94
CA ASN A 228 -2.40 -14.95 4.38
C ASN A 228 -2.13 -15.61 3.01
N THR A 229 -3.18 -15.72 2.20
CA THR A 229 -3.13 -16.17 0.81
C THR A 229 -3.43 -15.03 -0.15
N VAL A 230 -2.84 -15.05 -1.34
CA VAL A 230 -3.18 -14.17 -2.47
C VAL A 230 -4.21 -14.86 -3.34
N MET A 231 -5.34 -14.19 -3.56
CA MET A 231 -6.45 -14.67 -4.38
C MET A 231 -6.72 -13.78 -5.61
N GLY A 232 -5.84 -12.82 -5.87
CA GLY A 232 -6.02 -11.82 -6.91
C GLY A 232 -4.92 -10.77 -6.87
N VAL A 233 -4.82 -9.97 -7.92
CA VAL A 233 -3.96 -8.79 -8.01
C VAL A 233 -4.74 -7.66 -8.68
N ILE A 234 -4.43 -6.40 -8.37
CA ILE A 234 -4.98 -5.28 -9.16
C ILE A 234 -4.54 -5.46 -10.62
N GLY A 235 -5.50 -5.73 -11.49
CA GLY A 235 -5.29 -6.07 -12.89
C GLY A 235 -6.60 -6.51 -13.53
N GLY A 236 -6.51 -7.16 -14.66
CA GLY A 236 -7.64 -7.75 -15.36
C GLY A 236 -8.51 -6.71 -16.05
N TYR A 237 -9.80 -6.66 -15.75
CA TYR A 237 -10.72 -5.71 -16.38
C TYR A 237 -10.17 -4.28 -16.27
N GLU A 238 -10.02 -3.59 -17.42
CA GLU A 238 -9.41 -2.26 -17.51
C GLU A 238 -8.03 -2.17 -16.83
N GLN A 239 -7.22 -3.23 -16.89
CA GLN A 239 -5.90 -3.32 -16.23
C GLN A 239 -5.95 -3.06 -14.71
N GLY A 240 -7.08 -3.35 -14.07
CA GLY A 240 -7.31 -3.09 -12.66
C GLY A 240 -8.28 -1.94 -12.39
N GLY A 241 -8.76 -1.25 -13.43
CA GLY A 241 -9.79 -0.22 -13.36
C GLY A 241 -9.29 1.17 -13.76
N ASP A 242 -10.16 1.95 -14.39
CA ASP A 242 -9.83 3.31 -14.85
C ASP A 242 -10.00 4.41 -13.78
N THR A 243 -10.46 4.06 -12.58
CA THR A 243 -10.70 5.01 -11.48
C THR A 243 -10.00 4.58 -10.20
N PRO A 244 -9.51 5.52 -9.38
CA PRO A 244 -8.77 5.18 -8.17
C PRO A 244 -9.62 4.58 -7.05
N ASP A 245 -10.95 4.58 -7.17
CA ASP A 245 -11.86 4.17 -6.07
C ASP A 245 -12.39 2.74 -6.20
N VAL A 246 -12.17 2.11 -7.35
CA VAL A 246 -12.66 0.77 -7.65
C VAL A 246 -11.56 0.02 -8.38
N SER A 247 -11.15 -1.11 -7.80
CA SER A 247 -10.14 -1.98 -8.41
C SER A 247 -10.73 -3.33 -8.82
N TYR A 248 -10.15 -3.91 -9.87
CA TYR A 248 -10.51 -5.22 -10.40
C TYR A 248 -9.35 -6.22 -10.29
N SER A 249 -9.70 -7.50 -10.39
CA SER A 249 -8.76 -8.61 -10.51
C SER A 249 -9.41 -9.69 -11.38
N ALA A 250 -8.63 -10.33 -12.24
CA ALA A 250 -9.01 -11.64 -12.76
C ALA A 250 -9.24 -12.62 -11.59
N VAL A 251 -10.20 -13.53 -11.75
CA VAL A 251 -10.41 -14.63 -10.80
C VAL A 251 -9.20 -15.58 -10.90
N PHE A 252 -8.57 -15.86 -9.76
CA PHE A 252 -7.53 -16.87 -9.68
C PHE A 252 -8.20 -18.24 -9.70
N GLY A 253 -8.15 -18.91 -10.85
CA GLY A 253 -8.66 -20.27 -11.07
C GLY A 253 -7.56 -21.22 -11.57
N ASP A 254 -7.97 -22.33 -12.18
CA ASP A 254 -7.07 -23.36 -12.73
C ASP A 254 -6.00 -22.81 -13.68
N ALA A 255 -6.34 -21.77 -14.45
CA ALA A 255 -5.38 -21.12 -15.36
C ALA A 255 -4.23 -20.46 -14.59
N VAL A 256 -4.52 -19.74 -13.50
CA VAL A 256 -3.49 -19.11 -12.66
C VAL A 256 -2.72 -20.15 -11.86
N ALA A 257 -3.39 -21.22 -11.40
CA ALA A 257 -2.72 -22.35 -10.76
C ALA A 257 -1.69 -22.99 -11.70
N THR A 258 -2.07 -23.22 -12.97
CA THR A 258 -1.18 -23.75 -14.01
C THR A 258 -0.04 -22.78 -14.29
N LEU A 259 -0.31 -21.49 -14.43
CA LEU A 259 0.70 -20.46 -14.65
C LEU A 259 1.74 -20.41 -13.53
N TYR A 260 1.31 -20.56 -12.28
CA TYR A 260 2.20 -20.65 -11.14
C TYR A 260 3.09 -21.91 -11.20
N GLN A 261 2.54 -23.06 -11.57
CA GLN A 261 3.33 -24.30 -11.72
C GLN A 261 4.34 -24.19 -12.87
N ASP A 262 3.97 -23.53 -13.97
CA ASP A 262 4.89 -23.24 -15.07
C ASP A 262 6.04 -22.35 -14.59
N ALA A 263 5.76 -21.32 -13.78
CA ALA A 263 6.77 -20.45 -13.21
C ALA A 263 7.74 -21.19 -12.28
N VAL A 264 7.20 -22.06 -11.42
CA VAL A 264 8.01 -22.94 -10.56
C VAL A 264 8.88 -23.88 -11.40
N THR A 265 8.35 -24.47 -12.47
CA THR A 265 9.11 -25.41 -13.31
C THR A 265 10.17 -24.69 -14.15
N GLN A 266 9.88 -23.48 -14.58
CA GLN A 266 10.78 -22.67 -15.39
C GLN A 266 11.91 -22.06 -14.57
N ASP A 267 11.77 -21.91 -13.26
CA ASP A 267 12.83 -21.44 -12.38
C ASP A 267 14.14 -22.21 -12.64
N PRO A 268 15.23 -21.52 -13.06
CA PRO A 268 16.51 -22.16 -13.33
C PRO A 268 17.05 -22.98 -12.16
N ALA A 269 16.71 -22.62 -10.92
CA ALA A 269 17.13 -23.37 -9.74
C ALA A 269 16.44 -24.75 -9.63
N ASN A 270 15.36 -24.99 -10.37
CA ASN A 270 14.64 -26.28 -10.42
C ASN A 270 15.01 -27.15 -11.63
N ARG A 271 15.82 -26.65 -12.57
CA ARG A 271 16.27 -27.39 -13.75
C ARG A 271 17.59 -28.12 -13.44
N SER A 272 17.50 -29.23 -12.71
CA SER A 272 18.61 -30.16 -12.43
C SER A 272 18.65 -31.36 -13.37
#